data_AF-A0A2E9Z446-F1
#
_entry.id   AF-A0A2E9Z446-F1
#
_cell.length_a   1.000
_cell.length_b   1.000
_cell.length_c   1.000
_cell.angle_alpha   90.00
_cell.angle_beta   90.00
_cell.angle_gamma   90.00
#
_symmetry.space_group_name_H-M   'P 1'
#
loop_
_entity.id
_entity.type
_entity.pdbx_description
1 polymer ?
#
loop_
_entity_poly.entity_id
_entity_poly.type
_entity_poly.pdbx_seq_one_letter_code
_entity_poly.pdbx_strand_id
1 'polypeptide(L)' 'MADNEELDVDLFPLETTQKPIEVNVGSTLKDASDSFRRAFIMSTLKSTTGNRTKAAKILEVQRSYFSRLIKELEID' A
#
# COMPACT_ATOMS: atom_id res chain seq x y z
N MET A 1 -29.74 -36.81 -14.04
CA MET A 1 -28.85 -36.03 -14.93
C MET A 1 -28.57 -34.78 -14.16
N ALA A 2 -27.34 -34.58 -13.69
CA ALA A 2 -27.00 -33.42 -12.87
C ALA A 2 -26.94 -32.20 -13.80
N ASP A 3 -27.76 -31.20 -13.48
CA ASP A 3 -27.86 -29.96 -14.23
C ASP A 3 -26.49 -29.29 -14.26
N ASN A 4 -25.92 -29.21 -15.46
CA ASN A 4 -24.71 -28.48 -15.72
C ASN A 4 -25.06 -26.99 -15.72
N GLU A 5 -25.16 -26.43 -14.53
CA GLU A 5 -25.38 -25.00 -14.32
C GLU A 5 -24.17 -24.27 -14.93
N GLU A 6 -24.34 -23.78 -16.16
CA GLU A 6 -23.35 -22.95 -16.86
C GLU A 6 -23.10 -21.72 -16.01
N LEU A 7 -21.92 -21.67 -15.40
CA LEU A 7 -21.46 -20.51 -14.62
C LEU A 7 -21.18 -19.38 -15.61
N ASP A 8 -22.15 -18.47 -15.75
CA ASP A 8 -22.00 -17.26 -16.55
C ASP A 8 -20.91 -16.35 -15.95
N VAL A 9 -20.01 -15.87 -16.81
CA VAL A 9 -18.87 -15.02 -16.44
C VAL A 9 -19.34 -13.69 -15.83
N ASP A 10 -20.56 -13.26 -16.16
CA ASP A 10 -21.17 -12.03 -15.65
C ASP A 10 -21.70 -12.16 -14.20
N LEU A 11 -21.75 -13.37 -13.65
CA LEU A 11 -22.10 -13.62 -12.22
C LEU A 11 -20.93 -13.35 -11.27
N PHE A 12 -19.71 -13.23 -11.80
CA PHE A 12 -18.55 -12.78 -11.06
C PHE A 12 -18.33 -11.32 -11.42
N PRO A 13 -18.73 -10.36 -10.55
CA PRO A 13 -18.18 -9.03 -10.66
C PRO A 13 -16.67 -9.22 -10.65
N LEU A 14 -15.98 -8.75 -11.69
CA LEU A 14 -14.53 -8.64 -11.71
C LEU A 14 -14.19 -7.56 -10.66
N GLU A 15 -14.38 -7.92 -9.40
CA GLU A 15 -14.08 -7.11 -8.24
C GLU A 15 -12.64 -6.66 -8.43
N THR A 16 -12.50 -5.34 -8.55
CA THR A 16 -11.25 -4.59 -8.69
C THR A 16 -10.06 -5.39 -8.17
N THR A 17 -9.36 -6.08 -9.09
CA THR A 17 -8.20 -6.86 -8.69
C THR A 17 -7.17 -5.84 -8.23
N GLN A 18 -6.99 -5.69 -6.91
CA GLN A 18 -5.90 -4.89 -6.39
C GLN A 18 -4.62 -5.42 -7.02
N LYS A 19 -3.86 -4.51 -7.65
CA LYS A 19 -2.62 -4.90 -8.35
C LYS A 19 -1.80 -5.77 -7.40
N PRO A 20 -1.32 -6.96 -7.82
CA PRO A 20 -0.52 -7.83 -6.97
C PRO A 20 0.62 -7.04 -6.35
N ILE A 21 0.81 -7.19 -5.03
CA ILE A 21 1.94 -6.59 -4.33
C ILE A 21 3.19 -7.30 -4.85
N GLU A 22 4.04 -6.57 -5.58
CA GLU A 22 5.32 -7.07 -6.06
C GLU A 22 6.24 -7.32 -4.86
N VAL A 23 6.46 -8.59 -4.52
CA VAL A 23 7.37 -8.98 -3.44
C VAL A 23 8.78 -9.11 -4.01
N ASN A 24 9.72 -8.33 -3.45
CA ASN A 24 11.09 -8.28 -3.96
C ASN A 24 11.94 -9.44 -3.41
N VAL A 25 11.79 -10.63 -4.01
CA VAL A 25 12.49 -11.85 -3.61
C VAL A 25 14.00 -11.68 -3.76
N GLY A 26 14.78 -12.02 -2.73
CA GLY A 26 16.25 -11.85 -2.70
C GLY A 26 16.74 -10.64 -1.91
N SER A 27 15.83 -9.76 -1.47
CA SER A 27 16.14 -8.68 -0.51
C SER A 27 16.07 -9.17 0.94
N THR A 28 16.77 -8.49 1.86
CA THR A 28 16.62 -8.81 3.29
C THR A 28 15.22 -8.37 3.77
N LEU A 29 14.71 -8.97 4.85
CA LEU A 29 13.43 -8.56 5.45
C LEU A 29 13.42 -7.06 5.78
N LYS A 30 14.57 -6.52 6.20
CA LYS A 30 14.73 -5.09 6.46
C LYS A 30 14.51 -4.28 5.20
N ASP A 31 15.19 -4.62 4.10
CA ASP A 31 15.11 -3.86 2.85
C ASP A 31 13.71 -3.95 2.23
N ALA A 32 13.08 -5.13 2.28
CA ALA A 32 11.70 -5.31 1.86
C ALA A 32 10.74 -4.43 2.69
N SER A 33 10.94 -4.40 4.01
CA SER A 33 10.14 -3.57 4.92
C SER A 33 10.36 -2.07 4.68
N ASP A 34 11.61 -1.64 4.42
CA ASP A 34 11.95 -0.26 4.11
C ASP A 34 11.29 0.18 2.79
N SER A 35 11.35 -0.67 1.77
CA SER A 35 10.73 -0.44 0.47
C SER A 35 9.21 -0.27 0.59
N PHE A 36 8.55 -1.18 1.31
CA PHE A 36 7.11 -1.07 1.58
C PHE A 36 6.76 0.23 2.32
N ARG A 37 7.48 0.51 3.41
CA ARG A 37 7.25 1.73 4.22
C ARG A 37 7.40 3.00 3.38
N ARG A 38 8.42 3.06 2.51
CA ARG A 38 8.66 4.19 1.60
C ARG A 38 7.51 4.37 0.62
N ALA A 39 7.10 3.29 -0.05
CA ALA A 39 5.99 3.32 -1.01
C ALA A 39 4.68 3.75 -0.34
N PHE A 40 4.39 3.20 0.85
CA PHE A 40 3.18 3.50 1.60
C PHE A 40 3.13 4.97 2.03
N ILE A 41 4.22 5.48 2.64
CA ILE A 41 4.30 6.89 3.07
C ILE A 41 4.20 7.84 1.88
N MET A 42 4.87 7.55 0.76
CA MET A 42 4.74 8.37 -0.47
C MET A 42 3.29 8.37 -0.99
N SER A 43 2.61 7.22 -0.99
CA SER A 43 1.22 7.13 -1.42
C SER A 43 0.30 7.98 -0.54
N THR A 44 0.48 7.92 0.78
CA THR A 44 -0.29 8.75 1.72
C THR A 44 0.03 10.25 1.59
N LEU A 45 1.28 10.61 1.33
CA LEU A 45 1.63 12.00 1.06
C LEU A 45 0.97 12.50 -0.22
N LYS A 46 0.93 11.68 -1.29
CA LYS A 46 0.21 12.02 -2.53
C LYS A 46 -1.29 12.20 -2.29
N SER A 47 -1.93 11.32 -1.53
CA SER A 47 -3.37 11.44 -1.20
C SER A 47 -3.70 12.64 -0.30
N THR A 48 -2.70 13.21 0.38
CA THR A 48 -2.85 14.39 1.26
C THR A 48 -2.26 15.67 0.68
N THR A 49 -1.92 15.69 -0.62
CA THR A 49 -1.32 16.86 -1.28
C THR A 49 -0.04 17.34 -0.59
N GLY A 50 0.75 16.41 -0.04
CA GLY A 50 1.99 16.69 0.67
C GLY A 50 1.81 17.20 2.10
N ASN A 51 0.60 17.25 2.64
CA ASN A 51 0.36 17.69 4.02
C ASN A 51 0.82 16.62 5.03
N ARG A 52 2.07 16.75 5.49
CA ARG A 52 2.72 15.83 6.44
C ARG A 52 1.94 15.67 7.75
N THR A 53 1.28 16.72 8.24
CA THR A 53 0.45 16.63 9.47
C THR A 53 -0.81 15.79 9.23
N LYS A 54 -1.44 15.96 8.07
CA LYS A 54 -2.62 15.17 7.68
C LYS A 54 -2.24 13.71 7.41
N ALA A 55 -1.12 13.46 6.72
CA ALA A 55 -0.60 12.13 6.48
C ALA A 55 -0.28 11.38 7.79
N ALA A 56 0.41 12.02 8.74
CA ALA A 56 0.69 11.43 10.05
C ALA A 56 -0.59 11.05 10.81
N LYS A 57 -1.63 11.88 10.73
CA LYS A 57 -2.94 11.58 11.32
C LYS A 57 -3.64 10.40 10.65
N ILE A 58 -3.61 10.30 9.32
CA ILE A 58 -4.20 9.18 8.57
C ILE A 58 -3.51 7.86 8.92
N LEU A 59 -2.20 7.90 9.10
CA LEU A 59 -1.39 6.74 9.50
C LEU A 59 -1.42 6.46 11.00
N GLU A 60 -2.16 7.26 11.78
CA GLU A 60 -2.27 7.16 13.24
C GLU A 60 -0.91 7.15 13.97
N VAL A 61 0.07 7.85 13.42
CA VAL A 61 1.40 7.99 14.02
C VAL A 61 1.64 9.40 14.53
N GLN A 62 2.48 9.52 15.55
CA GLN A 62 2.90 10.83 16.04
C GLN A 62 3.64 11.62 14.95
N ARG A 63 3.35 12.92 14.83
CA ARG A 63 3.97 13.80 13.83
C ARG A 63 5.50 13.82 13.93
N SER A 64 6.04 13.75 15.15
CA SER A 64 7.48 13.68 15.41
C SER A 64 8.08 12.39 14.84
N TYR A 65 7.43 11.25 15.08
CA TYR A 65 7.83 9.97 14.52
C TYR A 65 7.71 9.94 13.00
N PHE A 66 6.61 10.44 12.44
CA PHE A 66 6.43 10.57 11.00
C PHE A 66 7.53 11.42 10.35
N SER A 67 7.94 12.50 11.02
CA SER A 67 9.05 13.35 10.53
C SER A 67 10.40 12.63 10.58
N ARG A 68 10.60 11.71 11.54
CA ARG A 68 11.80 10.85 11.59
C ARG A 68 11.76 9.81 10.46
N LEU A 69 10.61 9.16 10.25
CA LEU A 69 10.41 8.19 9.17
C LEU A 69 10.71 8.78 7.79
N ILE A 70 10.26 10.00 7.51
CA ILE A 70 10.54 10.69 6.24
C ILE A 70 12.05 10.85 6.02
N LYS A 71 12.80 11.21 7.06
CA LYS A 71 14.26 11.37 6.98
C LYS A 71 14.99 10.04 6.87
N GLU A 72 14.57 9.05 7.66
CA GLU A 72 15.16 7.70 7.68
C GLU A 72 15.00 7.00 6.32
N LEU A 73 13.86 7.21 5.65
CA LEU A 73 13.54 6.59 4.37
C LEU A 73 13.89 7.47 3.16
N GLU A 74 14.58 8.60 3.39
CA GLU A 74 15.02 9.55 2.36
C GLU A 74 13.87 9.96 1.40
N ILE A 75 12.75 10.36 1.98
CA ILE A 75 11.56 10.82 1.23
C ILE A 75 11.58 12.36 1.20
N ASP A 76 11.59 12.95 0.01
CA ASP A 76 11.58 14.41 -0.19
C ASP A 76 10.18 15.03 -0.04
#